data_AF-A0A953QL57-F1
#
_entry.id   AF-A0A953QL57-F1
#
_cell.length_a   1.000
_cell.length_b   1.000
_cell.length_c   1.000
_cell.angle_alpha   90.00
_cell.angle_beta   90.00
_cell.angle_gamma   90.00
#
_symmetry.space_group_name_H-M   'P 1'
#
loop_
_entity.id
_entity.type
_entity.pdbx_description
1 polymer ?
#
loop_
_entity_poly.entity_id
_entity_poly.type
_entity_poly.pdbx_seq_one_letter_code
_entity_poly.pdbx_strand_id
1 'polypeptide(L)'
;MSADVTELLQRAARGDKHAEADLLPRIYRELHKIARAHLSRERPGHTLQATALVHEAYLRLAQQNASEWKSRTQFFGLAAQQMRRILVDYARQRNAAKRGSGKSPL
;
A
#
# COMPACT_ATOMS: atom_id res chain seq x y z
N MET A 1 15.83 22.51 -7.81
CA MET A 1 15.30 21.75 -8.98
C MET A 1 14.70 20.46 -8.43
N SER A 2 13.38 20.28 -8.51
CA SER A 2 12.75 19.04 -8.05
C SER A 2 12.99 17.97 -9.10
N ALA A 3 13.82 16.96 -8.79
CA ALA A 3 13.96 15.79 -9.66
C ALA A 3 12.57 15.16 -9.90
N ASP A 4 12.35 14.67 -11.12
CA ASP A 4 11.12 13.98 -11.47
C ASP A 4 11.04 12.68 -10.63
N VAL A 5 9.84 12.36 -10.13
CA VAL A 5 9.60 11.14 -9.34
C VAL A 5 10.00 9.89 -10.12
N THR A 6 9.88 9.92 -11.44
CA THR A 6 10.35 8.84 -12.32
C THR A 6 11.87 8.66 -12.27
N GLU A 7 12.63 9.76 -12.26
CA GLU A 7 14.10 9.73 -12.17
C GLU A 7 14.55 9.23 -10.79
N LEU A 8 13.92 9.73 -9.72
CA LEU A 8 14.18 9.29 -8.36
C LEU A 8 13.86 7.81 -8.16
N LEU A 9 12.77 7.30 -8.77
CA LEU A 9 12.44 5.87 -8.78
C LEU A 9 13.53 5.03 -9.44
N GLN A 10 14.02 5.45 -10.61
CA GLN A 10 15.06 4.71 -11.33
C GLN A 10 16.39 4.70 -10.57
N ARG A 11 16.76 5.81 -9.93
CA ARG A 11 17.98 5.89 -9.10
C ARG A 11 17.85 5.05 -7.83
N ALA A 12 16.71 5.13 -7.15
CA ALA A 12 16.43 4.30 -5.98
C ALA A 12 16.44 2.80 -6.33
N ALA A 13 15.89 2.41 -7.49
CA ALA A 13 15.92 1.03 -7.99
C ALA A 13 17.34 0.52 -8.28
N ARG A 14 18.32 1.42 -8.48
CA ARG A 14 19.75 1.10 -8.62
C ARG A 14 20.51 1.13 -7.29
N GLY A 15 19.81 1.34 -6.16
CA GLY A 15 20.40 1.37 -4.82
C GLY A 15 20.86 2.75 -4.35
N ASP A 16 20.51 3.84 -5.03
CA ASP A 16 20.83 5.20 -4.59
C ASP A 16 19.97 5.60 -3.37
N LYS A 17 20.56 5.52 -2.19
CA LYS A 17 19.90 5.84 -0.91
C LYS A 17 19.48 7.31 -0.79
N HIS A 18 20.18 8.23 -1.46
CA HIS A 18 19.80 9.65 -1.45
C HIS A 18 18.55 9.87 -2.30
N ALA A 19 18.49 9.24 -3.48
CA ALA A 19 17.28 9.26 -4.29
C ALA A 19 16.09 8.61 -3.56
N GLU A 20 16.32 7.52 -2.82
CA GLU A 20 15.29 6.89 -1.99
C GLU A 20 14.77 7.82 -0.88
N ALA A 21 15.67 8.50 -0.16
CA ALA A 21 15.31 9.45 0.90
C ALA A 21 14.46 10.63 0.39
N ASP A 22 14.77 11.14 -0.81
CA ASP A 22 14.01 12.23 -1.44
C ASP A 22 12.68 11.76 -2.05
N LEU A 23 12.62 10.49 -2.47
CA LEU A 23 11.44 9.87 -3.07
C LEU A 23 10.39 9.52 -2.02
N LEU A 24 10.83 8.97 -0.87
CA LEU A 24 9.96 8.42 0.18
C LEU A 24 8.84 9.39 0.61
N PRO A 25 9.11 10.66 0.98
CA PRO A 25 8.06 11.59 1.39
C PRO A 25 7.05 11.89 0.28
N ARG A 26 7.50 11.87 -0.98
CA ARG A 26 6.65 12.18 -2.16
C ARG A 26 5.71 11.03 -2.45
N ILE A 27 6.23 9.79 -2.45
CA ILE A 27 5.39 8.61 -2.68
C ILE A 27 4.44 8.37 -1.52
N TYR A 28 4.87 8.58 -0.25
CA TYR A 28 4.00 8.39 0.91
C TYR A 28 2.75 9.27 0.88
N ARG A 29 2.88 10.54 0.45
CA ARG A 29 1.72 11.43 0.30
C ARG A 29 0.72 10.92 -0.73
N GLU A 30 1.20 10.47 -1.88
CA GLU A 30 0.34 9.94 -2.95
C GLU A 30 -0.28 8.59 -2.58
N LEU A 31 0.49 7.71 -1.94
CA LEU A 31 -0.02 6.46 -1.38
C LEU A 31 -1.11 6.71 -0.34
N HIS A 32 -0.97 7.72 0.53
CA HIS A 32 -2.00 8.07 1.50
C HIS A 32 -3.29 8.52 0.85
N LYS A 33 -3.22 9.30 -0.24
CA LYS A 33 -4.41 9.70 -1.03
C LYS A 33 -5.11 8.48 -1.62
N ILE A 34 -4.35 7.57 -2.23
CA ILE A 34 -4.88 6.33 -2.80
C ILE A 34 -5.52 5.46 -1.71
N ALA A 35 -4.84 5.28 -0.58
CA ALA A 35 -5.34 4.52 0.56
C ALA A 35 -6.66 5.10 1.10
N ARG A 36 -6.75 6.43 1.27
CA ARG A 36 -7.99 7.10 1.70
C ARG A 36 -9.13 6.87 0.70
N ALA A 37 -8.85 6.98 -0.60
CA ALA A 37 -9.85 6.75 -1.65
C ALA A 37 -10.34 5.29 -1.72
N HIS A 38 -9.49 4.33 -1.35
CA HIS A 38 -9.92 2.93 -1.18
C HIS A 38 -10.74 2.74 0.08
N LEU A 39 -10.29 3.25 1.23
CA LEU A 39 -11.00 3.12 2.51
C LEU A 39 -12.35 3.81 2.50
N SER A 40 -12.51 4.93 1.78
CA SER A 40 -13.82 5.59 1.64
C SER A 40 -14.87 4.74 0.90
N ARG A 41 -14.44 3.70 0.19
CA ARG A 41 -15.32 2.72 -0.49
C ARG A 41 -15.59 1.49 0.37
N GLU A 42 -14.91 1.35 1.50
CA GLU A 42 -15.13 0.26 2.44
C GLU A 42 -16.38 0.48 3.28
N ARG A 43 -16.90 -0.59 3.85
CA ARG A 43 -18.12 -0.54 4.68
C ARG A 43 -17.89 0.33 5.92
N PRO A 44 -18.89 1.12 6.36
CA PRO A 44 -18.83 1.84 7.62
C PRO A 44 -18.44 0.93 8.80
N GLY A 45 -17.58 1.44 9.68
CA GLY A 45 -17.08 0.66 10.82
C GLY A 45 -15.95 -0.31 10.47
N HIS A 46 -15.19 -0.08 9.40
CA HIS A 46 -13.86 -0.66 9.24
C HIS A 46 -12.88 -0.03 10.24
N THR A 47 -11.94 -0.82 10.73
CA THR A 47 -10.94 -0.42 11.73
C THR A 47 -9.55 -0.23 11.14
N LEU A 48 -9.36 -0.57 9.86
CA LEU A 48 -8.09 -0.36 9.17
C LEU A 48 -7.86 1.13 8.89
N GLN A 49 -6.71 1.64 9.32
CA GLN A 49 -6.28 3.02 9.10
C GLN A 49 -5.50 3.17 7.79
N ALA A 50 -5.60 4.34 7.15
CA ALA A 50 -4.90 4.63 5.90
C ALA A 50 -3.38 4.47 6.05
N THR A 51 -2.80 4.90 7.18
CA THR A 51 -1.36 4.77 7.43
C THR A 51 -0.93 3.30 7.53
N ALA A 52 -1.73 2.45 8.16
CA ALA A 52 -1.46 1.02 8.23
C ALA A 52 -1.50 0.37 6.84
N LEU A 53 -2.52 0.71 6.03
CA LEU A 53 -2.66 0.24 4.65
C LEU A 53 -1.48 0.68 3.77
N VAL A 54 -1.03 1.93 3.89
CA VAL A 54 0.15 2.44 3.17
C VAL A 54 1.41 1.69 3.57
N HIS A 55 1.65 1.52 4.87
CA HIS A 55 2.85 0.86 5.37
C HIS A 55 2.93 -0.59 4.91
N GLU A 56 1.83 -1.34 5.02
CA GLU A 56 1.78 -2.73 4.58
C GLU A 56 1.92 -2.86 3.06
N ALA A 57 1.26 -1.98 2.28
CA ALA A 57 1.43 -1.96 0.84
C ALA A 57 2.89 -1.67 0.45
N TYR A 58 3.53 -0.70 1.10
CA TYR A 58 4.93 -0.36 0.87
C TYR A 58 5.86 -1.55 1.18
N LEU A 59 5.70 -2.20 2.33
CA LEU A 59 6.51 -3.38 2.68
C LEU A 59 6.35 -4.52 1.68
N ARG A 60 5.12 -4.82 1.26
CA ARG A 60 4.85 -5.87 0.28
C ARG A 60 5.40 -5.52 -1.11
N LEU A 61 5.40 -4.24 -1.48
CA LEU A 61 6.05 -3.79 -2.71
C LEU A 61 7.55 -3.89 -2.57
N ALA A 62 8.17 -3.40 -1.49
CA ALA A 62 9.63 -3.45 -1.27
C ALA A 62 10.21 -4.87 -1.24
N GLN A 63 9.40 -5.87 -0.86
CA GLN A 63 9.75 -7.29 -0.98
C GLN A 63 9.68 -7.81 -2.42
N GLN A 64 8.88 -7.17 -3.29
CA GLN A 64 8.89 -7.41 -4.73
C GLN A 64 10.07 -6.64 -5.33
N ASN A 65 10.77 -7.26 -6.29
CA ASN A 65 12.01 -6.70 -6.83
C ASN A 65 11.83 -5.24 -7.31
N ALA A 66 12.59 -4.31 -6.73
CA ALA A 66 12.56 -2.88 -7.08
C ALA A 66 12.83 -2.60 -8.57
N SER A 67 13.45 -3.55 -9.28
CA SER A 67 13.69 -3.52 -10.73
C SER A 67 12.39 -3.51 -11.57
N GLU A 68 11.25 -3.90 -10.99
CA GLU A 68 9.96 -3.85 -11.68
C GLU A 68 9.32 -2.45 -11.73
N TRP A 69 9.80 -1.49 -10.94
CA TRP A 69 9.20 -0.16 -10.82
C TRP A 69 9.74 0.81 -11.87
N LYS A 70 9.46 0.54 -13.15
CA LYS A 70 10.05 1.27 -14.28
C LYS A 70 9.44 2.66 -14.52
N SER A 71 8.28 2.94 -13.92
CA SER A 71 7.60 4.24 -14.05
C SER A 71 6.73 4.58 -12.84
N ARG A 72 6.47 5.89 -12.67
CA ARG A 72 5.56 6.42 -11.66
C ARG A 72 4.15 5.79 -11.74
N THR A 73 3.60 5.69 -12.95
CA THR A 73 2.26 5.14 -13.19
C THR A 73 2.20 3.65 -12.81
N GLN A 74 3.21 2.88 -13.20
CA GLN A 74 3.29 1.46 -12.83
C GLN A 74 3.42 1.28 -11.32
N PHE A 75 4.26 2.06 -10.65
CA PHE A 75 4.43 2.00 -9.20
C PHE A 75 3.12 2.25 -8.46
N PHE A 76 2.41 3.35 -8.77
CA PHE A 76 1.13 3.64 -8.11
C PHE A 76 0.02 2.66 -8.50
N GLY A 77 0.03 2.13 -9.72
CA GLY A 77 -0.89 1.07 -10.14
C GLY A 77 -0.70 -0.22 -9.34
N LEU A 78 0.56 -0.67 -9.18
CA LEU A 78 0.91 -1.81 -8.35
C LEU A 78 0.54 -1.58 -6.88
N ALA A 79 0.77 -0.38 -6.36
CA ALA A 79 0.40 -0.02 -5.00
C ALA A 79 -1.12 -0.05 -4.77
N ALA A 80 -1.91 0.51 -5.69
CA ALA A 80 -3.37 0.45 -5.62
C ALA A 80 -3.87 -0.99 -5.66
N GLN A 81 -3.29 -1.84 -6.52
CA GLN A 81 -3.61 -3.26 -6.57
C GLN A 81 -3.26 -3.97 -5.26
N GLN A 82 -2.10 -3.69 -4.67
CA GLN A 82 -1.67 -4.28 -3.42
C GLN A 82 -2.54 -3.85 -2.24
N MET A 83 -2.94 -2.58 -2.18
CA MET A 83 -3.88 -2.06 -1.17
C MET A 83 -5.24 -2.76 -1.26
N ARG A 84 -5.76 -2.95 -2.48
CA ARG A 84 -7.02 -3.68 -2.68
C ARG A 84 -6.93 -5.11 -2.17
N ARG A 85 -5.81 -5.81 -2.41
CA ARG A 85 -5.59 -7.17 -1.89
C ARG A 85 -5.59 -7.20 -0.35
N ILE A 86 -4.86 -6.27 0.28
CA ILE A 86 -4.82 -6.14 1.75
C ILE A 86 -6.23 -5.92 2.33
N LEU A 87 -7.02 -5.02 1.73
CA LEU A 87 -8.39 -4.74 2.18
C LEU A 87 -9.30 -5.97 2.07
N VAL A 88 -9.20 -6.71 0.98
CA VAL A 88 -9.96 -7.97 0.80
C VAL A 88 -9.56 -8.99 1.85
N ASP A 89 -8.27 -9.18 2.10
CA ASP A 89 -7.77 -10.11 3.11
C ASP A 89 -8.25 -9.71 4.51
N TYR A 90 -8.20 -8.42 4.84
CA TYR A 90 -8.71 -7.87 6.10
C TYR A 90 -10.21 -8.14 6.28
N ALA A 91 -11.01 -7.88 5.24
CA ALA A 91 -12.44 -8.15 5.26
C ALA A 91 -12.75 -9.65 5.41
N ARG A 92 -11.98 -10.52 4.73
CA ARG A 92 -12.11 -11.98 4.83
C ARG A 92 -11.80 -12.48 6.25
N GLN A 93 -10.70 -12.04 6.84
CA GLN A 93 -10.30 -12.41 8.21
C GLN A 93 -11.34 -11.97 9.24
N ARG A 94 -11.86 -10.75 9.12
CA ARG A 94 -12.93 -10.25 10.02
C ARG A 94 -14.20 -11.09 9.93
N ASN A 95 -14.60 -11.51 8.73
CA ASN A 95 -15.77 -12.37 8.54
C ASN A 95 -15.54 -13.80 9.05
N ALA A 96 -14.32 -14.32 8.95
CA ALA A 96 -13.96 -15.61 9.55
C ALA A 96 -14.00 -15.54 11.08
N ALA A 97 -13.45 -14.49 11.69
CA ALA A 97 -13.48 -14.27 13.14
C ALA A 97 -14.92 -14.19 13.67
N LYS A 98 -15.82 -13.48 12.97
CA LYS A 98 -17.25 -13.41 13.32
C LYS A 98 -18.00 -14.74 13.21
N ARG A 99 -17.53 -15.67 12.37
CA ARG A 99 -18.11 -17.02 12.26
C ARG A 99 -17.54 -17.98 13.31
N GLY A 100 -16.34 -17.70 13.83
CA GLY A 100 -15.74 -18.41 14.97
C GLY A 100 -16.41 -18.13 16.32
N SER A 101 -17.15 -17.01 16.45
CA SER A 101 -18.03 -16.74 17.60
C SER A 101 -19.34 -17.56 17.59
N GLY A 102 -19.54 -18.40 16.56
CA GLY A 102 -20.60 -19.41 16.50
C GLY A 102 -20.26 -20.71 17.25
N LYS A 103 -19.45 -20.66 18.31
CA LYS A 103 -19.45 -21.71 19.32
C LYS A 103 -20.55 -21.41 20.33
N SER A 104 -21.73 -21.97 20.09
CA SER A 104 -22.74 -22.32 21.11
C SER A 104 -23.65 -23.38 20.50
N PRO A 105 -24.22 -24.35 21.24
CA PRO A 105 -23.94 -24.80 22.62
C PRO A 105 -23.71 -26.34 22.71
N LEU A 106 -23.55 -26.82 23.95
CA LEU A 106 -23.43 -28.22 24.45
C LEU A 106 -22.00 -28.76 24.57
#